data_AF-A0A6J7UIA7-F1
#
_entry.id   AF-A0A6J7UIA7-F1
#
_cell.length_a   1.000
_cell.length_b   1.000
_cell.length_c   1.000
_cell.angle_alpha   90.00
_cell.angle_beta   90.00
_cell.angle_gamma   90.00
#
_symmetry.space_group_name_H-M   'P 1'
#
loop_
_entity.id
_entity.type
_entity.pdbx_description
1 polymer ?
#
loop_
_entity_poly.entity_id
_entity_poly.type
_entity_poly.pdbx_seq_one_letter_code
_entity_poly.pdbx_strand_id
1 'polypeptide(L)'
;MCGFSSLIAGVLFFEAGENLAYLIQMGIALVLPISIIAICNFNFTLGLNKSTRIVIVALVGVTAAKICWSIFGRVSGNSVAVVYKSSLAIVIPVFVGLAVFSIFRLVLKVESKTAWALFSVLTISAGTLGSYVSFASGFYQDGGDYHQLHVDDADMITGSADYRELLVWLRNNSEKYDLVATNRYCSDSYDLAPNCMALWNLTSAISSRQVLAEGLYPPNSQDLNWERENRRLLVESFVNFPSIEGRAKLQDYGVRWVVADFAVTKTRSWGDFANARFTNSAGSVLDLERVKN
;
A
#
# COMPACT_ATOMS: atom_id res chain seq x y z
N MET A 1 28.63 -4.76 15.34
CA MET A 1 28.45 -5.82 14.32
C MET A 1 27.04 -6.43 14.31
N CYS A 2 26.30 -6.47 15.44
CA CYS A 2 24.94 -7.02 15.48
C CYS A 2 23.88 -6.24 14.65
N GLY A 3 24.06 -4.94 14.39
CA GLY A 3 23.09 -4.14 13.61
C GLY A 3 23.11 -4.41 12.10
N PHE A 4 24.19 -4.95 11.54
CA PHE A 4 24.22 -5.38 10.14
C PHE A 4 23.48 -6.70 9.95
N SER A 5 23.53 -7.59 10.96
CA SER A 5 22.83 -8.86 10.99
C SER A 5 21.30 -8.67 10.99
N SER A 6 20.79 -7.67 11.70
CA SER A 6 19.35 -7.34 11.72
C SER A 6 18.86 -6.68 10.43
N LEU A 7 19.71 -5.94 9.74
CA LEU A 7 19.39 -5.33 8.44
C LEU A 7 19.34 -6.39 7.33
N ILE A 8 20.24 -7.37 7.38
CA ILE A 8 20.19 -8.56 6.53
C ILE A 8 18.97 -9.43 6.86
N ALA A 9 18.64 -9.63 8.14
CA ALA A 9 17.44 -10.35 8.54
C ALA A 9 16.15 -9.64 8.08
N GLY A 10 16.06 -8.31 8.22
CA GLY A 10 14.91 -7.54 7.74
C GLY A 10 14.70 -7.60 6.22
N VAL A 11 15.78 -7.73 5.44
CA VAL A 11 15.71 -7.95 3.99
C VAL A 11 15.35 -9.40 3.65
N LEU A 12 15.78 -10.38 4.45
CA LEU A 12 15.49 -11.81 4.25
C LEU A 12 14.05 -12.20 4.63
N PHE A 13 13.40 -11.45 5.53
CA PHE A 13 12.04 -11.70 5.99
C PHE A 13 10.99 -10.73 5.40
N PHE A 14 11.35 -9.98 4.35
CA PHE A 14 10.44 -9.05 3.69
C PHE A 14 9.37 -9.78 2.86
N GLU A 15 8.09 -9.65 3.25
CA GLU A 15 6.95 -10.01 2.41
C GLU A 15 6.49 -8.81 1.57
N ALA A 16 6.06 -9.08 0.34
CA ALA A 16 5.80 -8.10 -0.73
C ALA A 16 4.70 -7.05 -0.45
N GLY A 17 4.08 -7.06 0.73
CA GLY A 17 3.04 -6.12 1.15
C GLY A 17 3.47 -5.14 2.25
N GLU A 18 4.65 -5.25 2.83
CA GLU A 18 5.03 -4.40 3.97
C GLU A 18 5.68 -3.07 3.51
N ASN A 19 5.16 -1.97 4.06
CA ASN A 19 5.48 -0.60 3.70
C ASN A 19 6.97 -0.26 3.86
N LEU A 20 7.54 0.42 2.85
CA LEU A 20 8.86 1.07 2.80
C LEU A 20 9.22 1.83 4.11
N ALA A 21 8.19 2.35 4.78
CA ALA A 21 8.29 3.05 6.06
C ALA A 21 8.93 2.22 7.18
N TYR A 22 8.66 0.90 7.25
CA TYR A 22 9.21 0.03 8.30
C TYR A 22 10.71 -0.20 8.15
N LEU A 23 11.20 -0.35 6.92
CA LEU A 23 12.63 -0.48 6.62
C LEU A 23 13.40 0.80 6.97
N ILE A 24 12.84 1.97 6.66
CA ILE A 24 13.42 3.27 7.03
C ILE A 24 13.39 3.45 8.56
N GLN A 25 12.27 3.13 9.22
CA GLN A 25 12.14 3.22 10.68
C GLN A 25 13.11 2.28 11.40
N MET A 26 13.31 1.05 10.91
CA MET A 26 14.31 0.12 11.45
C MET A 26 15.74 0.64 11.29
N GLY A 27 16.08 1.21 10.13
CA GLY A 27 17.38 1.84 9.90
C GLY A 27 17.64 3.02 10.86
N ILE A 28 16.64 3.87 11.07
CA ILE A 28 16.70 4.98 12.02
C ILE A 28 16.85 4.44 13.46
N ALA A 29 16.06 3.44 13.86
CA ALA A 29 16.09 2.86 15.20
C ALA A 29 17.44 2.22 15.55
N LEU A 30 18.20 1.72 14.57
CA LEU A 30 19.53 1.16 14.76
C LEU A 30 20.63 2.25 14.85
N VAL A 31 20.52 3.32 14.06
CA VAL A 31 21.56 4.36 13.98
C VAL A 31 21.41 5.39 15.09
N LEU A 32 20.18 5.74 15.49
CA LEU A 32 19.92 6.80 16.48
C LEU A 32 20.62 6.56 17.83
N PRO A 33 20.54 5.38 18.46
CA PRO A 33 21.11 5.16 19.79
C PRO A 33 22.64 5.26 19.81
N ILE A 34 23.29 4.68 18.80
CA ILE A 34 24.77 4.70 18.67
C ILE A 34 25.24 6.14 18.51
N SER A 35 24.54 6.91 17.67
CA SER A 35 24.92 8.28 17.39
C SER A 35 24.59 9.24 18.53
N ILE A 36 23.52 9.01 19.29
CA ILE A 36 23.23 9.75 20.54
C ILE A 36 24.32 9.47 21.59
N ILE A 37 24.70 8.21 21.80
CA ILE A 37 25.77 7.85 22.75
C ILE A 37 27.10 8.50 22.34
N ALA A 38 27.41 8.52 21.04
CA ALA A 38 28.63 9.16 20.53
C ALA A 38 28.63 10.68 20.73
N ILE A 39 27.47 11.35 20.62
CA ILE A 39 27.32 12.79 20.88
C ILE A 39 27.38 13.08 22.39
N CYS A 40 26.67 12.30 23.22
CA CYS A 40 26.64 12.48 24.67
C CYS A 40 28.00 12.23 25.34
N ASN A 41 28.80 11.29 24.82
CA ASN A 41 30.17 11.06 25.28
C ASN A 41 31.17 12.12 24.79
N PHE A 42 30.73 13.05 23.94
CA PHE A 42 31.56 14.14 23.45
C PHE A 42 31.39 15.37 24.37
N ASN A 43 32.41 15.68 25.17
CA ASN A 43 32.39 16.85 26.04
C ASN A 43 32.24 18.13 25.22
N PHE A 44 31.07 18.76 25.34
CA PHE A 44 30.65 19.92 24.56
C PHE A 44 31.22 21.22 25.13
N THR A 45 32.54 21.38 25.11
CA THR A 45 33.17 22.71 25.22
C THR A 45 33.28 23.29 23.81
N LEU A 46 32.18 23.90 23.35
CA LEU A 46 32.05 24.51 22.03
C LEU A 46 32.92 25.76 21.89
N GLY A 47 34.12 25.60 21.32
CA GLY A 47 34.82 26.71 20.66
C GLY A 47 34.27 26.93 19.25
N LEU A 48 34.22 28.19 18.77
CA LEU A 48 33.67 28.56 17.45
C LEU A 48 34.12 27.65 16.29
N ASN A 49 35.40 27.27 16.25
CA ASN A 49 35.96 26.42 15.18
C ASN A 49 35.44 24.99 15.15
N LYS A 50 34.95 24.45 16.28
CA LYS A 50 34.37 23.09 16.34
C LYS A 50 32.93 23.06 15.83
N SER A 51 32.17 24.13 16.03
CA SER A 51 30.80 24.28 15.54
C SER A 51 30.73 24.27 14.01
N THR A 52 31.64 25.00 13.34
CA THR A 52 31.66 25.09 11.88
C THR A 52 31.90 23.73 11.22
N ARG A 53 32.75 22.88 11.82
CA ARG A 53 33.03 21.53 11.30
C ARG A 53 31.81 20.61 11.39
N ILE A 54 31.03 20.70 12.48
CA ILE A 54 29.79 19.92 12.65
C ILE A 54 28.77 20.32 11.59
N VAL A 55 28.58 21.63 11.36
CA VAL A 55 27.63 22.14 10.35
C VAL A 55 28.03 21.69 8.94
N ILE A 56 29.31 21.80 8.57
CA ILE A 56 29.82 21.34 7.27
C ILE A 56 29.54 19.85 7.08
N VAL A 57 29.83 19.03 8.10
CA VAL A 57 29.62 17.58 8.04
C VAL A 57 28.14 17.21 7.95
N ALA A 58 27.27 17.95 8.65
CA ALA A 58 25.82 17.77 8.54
C ALA A 58 25.32 18.08 7.11
N LEU A 59 25.78 19.18 6.50
CA LEU A 59 25.45 19.57 5.13
C LEU A 59 25.94 18.55 4.10
N VAL A 60 27.15 18.01 4.28
CA VAL A 60 27.68 16.92 3.44
C VAL A 60 26.78 15.69 3.51
N GLY A 61 26.32 15.30 4.71
CA GLY A 61 25.40 14.18 4.89
C GLY A 61 24.06 14.38 4.17
N VAL A 62 23.45 15.57 4.30
CA VAL A 62 22.19 15.91 3.61
C VAL A 62 22.37 15.89 2.08
N THR A 63 23.47 16.44 1.59
CA THR A 63 23.75 16.51 0.14
C THR A 63 24.03 15.13 -0.45
N ALA A 64 24.79 14.29 0.27
CA ALA A 64 25.07 12.92 -0.14
C ALA A 64 23.79 12.07 -0.26
N ALA A 65 22.86 12.22 0.68
CA ALA A 65 21.55 11.56 0.63
C ALA A 65 20.75 12.00 -0.60
N LYS A 66 20.70 13.32 -0.88
CA LYS A 66 20.00 13.87 -2.04
C LYS A 66 20.58 13.38 -3.38
N ILE A 67 21.90 13.34 -3.51
CA ILE A 67 22.58 12.85 -4.72
C ILE A 67 22.32 11.36 -4.93
N CYS A 68 22.42 10.53 -3.87
CA CYS A 68 22.06 9.12 -3.95
C CYS A 68 20.65 8.95 -4.49
N TRP A 69 19.69 9.66 -3.91
CA TRP A 69 18.30 9.58 -4.35
C TRP A 69 18.12 10.02 -5.81
N SER A 70 18.78 11.09 -6.25
CA SER A 70 18.69 11.56 -7.64
C SER A 70 19.23 10.54 -8.65
N ILE A 71 20.27 9.77 -8.29
CA ILE A 71 20.86 8.74 -9.15
C ILE A 71 19.94 7.53 -9.22
N PHE A 72 19.40 7.09 -8.07
CA PHE A 72 18.53 5.90 -7.99
C PHE A 72 17.05 6.19 -8.27
N GLY A 73 16.65 7.46 -8.39
CA GLY A 73 15.29 7.87 -8.73
C GLY A 73 14.84 7.41 -10.11
N ARG A 74 15.79 7.07 -11.00
CA ARG A 74 15.54 6.53 -12.35
C ARG A 74 15.30 5.02 -12.40
N VAL A 75 15.53 4.31 -11.29
CA VAL A 75 15.27 2.87 -11.19
C VAL A 75 13.82 2.70 -10.74
N SER A 76 12.95 2.34 -11.69
CA SER A 76 11.54 2.00 -11.46
C SER A 76 11.28 0.56 -11.88
N GLY A 77 10.39 -0.15 -11.17
CA GLY A 77 10.10 -1.57 -11.41
C GLY A 77 9.54 -2.28 -10.17
N ASN A 78 9.34 -3.60 -10.27
CA ASN A 78 8.75 -4.49 -9.25
C ASN A 78 9.30 -4.27 -7.83
N SER A 79 8.57 -4.79 -6.82
CA SER A 79 8.89 -4.72 -5.38
C SER A 79 10.37 -4.95 -5.03
N VAL A 80 11.06 -5.84 -5.76
CA VAL A 80 12.50 -6.11 -5.63
C VAL A 80 13.37 -4.87 -5.90
N ALA A 81 13.07 -4.09 -6.95
CA ALA A 81 13.81 -2.87 -7.28
C ALA A 81 13.66 -1.79 -6.19
N VAL A 82 12.51 -1.74 -5.53
CA VAL A 82 12.22 -0.83 -4.42
C VAL A 82 13.02 -1.19 -3.16
N VAL A 83 13.20 -2.48 -2.88
CA VAL A 83 14.04 -2.97 -1.76
C VAL A 83 15.53 -2.64 -1.99
N TYR A 84 16.05 -2.84 -3.20
CA TYR A 84 17.43 -2.47 -3.53
C TYR A 84 17.65 -0.96 -3.43
N LYS A 85 16.69 -0.15 -3.89
CA LYS A 85 16.71 1.32 -3.80
C LYS A 85 16.84 1.78 -2.34
N SER A 86 16.04 1.20 -1.46
CA SER A 86 16.02 1.54 -0.02
C SER A 86 17.28 1.08 0.72
N SER A 87 17.75 -0.12 0.40
CA SER A 87 18.98 -0.67 0.98
C SER A 87 20.19 0.18 0.59
N LEU A 88 20.30 0.59 -0.67
CA LEU A 88 21.39 1.46 -1.15
C LEU A 88 21.33 2.86 -0.53
N ALA A 89 20.13 3.40 -0.28
CA ALA A 89 19.95 4.68 0.38
C ALA A 89 20.49 4.70 1.82
N ILE A 90 20.52 3.55 2.51
CA ILE A 90 21.12 3.40 3.85
C ILE A 90 22.61 3.08 3.76
N VAL A 91 22.99 2.19 2.84
CA VAL A 91 24.36 1.68 2.73
C VAL A 91 25.34 2.76 2.28
N ILE A 92 24.97 3.61 1.30
CA ILE A 92 25.89 4.60 0.75
C ILE A 92 26.31 5.67 1.77
N PRO A 93 25.39 6.28 2.55
CA PRO A 93 25.78 7.20 3.62
C PRO A 93 26.73 6.61 4.66
N VAL A 94 26.57 5.32 4.99
CA VAL A 94 27.47 4.63 5.94
C VAL A 94 28.88 4.51 5.35
N PHE A 95 29.00 4.08 4.10
CA PHE A 95 30.31 4.00 3.43
C PHE A 95 30.96 5.38 3.23
N VAL A 96 30.19 6.39 2.84
CA VAL A 96 30.67 7.79 2.75
C VAL A 96 31.15 8.27 4.12
N GLY A 97 30.40 7.99 5.18
CA GLY A 97 30.82 8.31 6.54
C GLY A 97 32.13 7.63 6.93
N LEU A 98 32.28 6.34 6.63
CA LEU A 98 33.51 5.60 6.95
C LEU A 98 34.72 6.13 6.18
N ALA A 99 34.53 6.54 4.92
CA ALA A 99 35.56 7.20 4.13
C ALA A 99 35.94 8.56 4.73
N VAL A 100 34.95 9.40 5.09
CA VAL A 100 35.17 10.68 5.77
C VAL A 100 35.92 10.48 7.09
N PHE A 101 35.49 9.51 7.92
CA PHE A 101 36.18 9.15 9.17
C PHE A 101 37.64 8.78 8.92
N SER A 102 37.89 7.93 7.92
CA SER A 102 39.25 7.49 7.56
C SER A 102 40.12 8.67 7.10
N ILE A 103 39.58 9.59 6.31
CA ILE A 103 40.29 10.81 5.88
C ILE A 103 40.62 11.71 7.08
N PHE A 104 39.65 11.98 7.95
CA PHE A 104 39.88 12.81 9.14
C PHE A 104 40.91 12.20 10.10
N ARG A 105 40.93 10.87 10.24
CA ARG A 105 41.83 10.15 11.13
C ARG A 105 43.24 9.99 10.54
N LEU A 106 43.35 9.59 9.28
CA LEU A 106 44.63 9.23 8.66
C LEU A 106 45.34 10.43 8.03
N VAL A 107 44.58 11.35 7.40
CA VAL A 107 45.16 12.49 6.67
C VAL A 107 45.23 13.71 7.58
N LEU A 108 44.12 14.07 8.22
CA LEU A 108 44.02 15.29 9.03
C LEU A 108 44.46 15.09 10.49
N LYS A 109 44.81 13.86 10.88
CA LYS A 109 45.28 13.47 12.23
C LYS A 109 44.40 14.02 13.36
N VAL A 110 43.09 14.10 13.12
CA VAL A 110 42.14 14.58 14.12
C VAL A 110 42.01 13.55 15.24
N GLU A 111 41.85 14.02 16.48
CA GLU A 111 41.65 13.15 17.63
C GLU A 111 40.50 12.16 17.41
N SER A 112 40.72 10.90 17.79
CA SER A 112 39.77 9.79 17.57
C SER A 112 38.36 10.13 18.04
N LYS A 113 38.22 10.75 19.22
CA LYS A 113 36.91 11.17 19.77
C LYS A 113 36.20 12.14 18.84
N THR A 114 36.92 13.11 18.28
CA THR A 114 36.36 14.13 17.38
C THR A 114 35.99 13.54 16.03
N ALA A 115 36.78 12.61 15.51
CA ALA A 115 36.44 11.90 14.28
C ALA A 115 35.16 11.05 14.43
N TRP A 116 34.98 10.36 15.55
CA TRP A 116 33.77 9.60 15.86
C TRP A 116 32.52 10.47 16.00
N ALA A 117 32.64 11.65 16.63
CA ALA A 117 31.55 12.60 16.72
C ALA A 117 31.11 13.11 15.34
N LEU A 118 32.07 13.47 14.47
CA LEU A 118 31.76 13.92 13.10
C LEU A 118 31.13 12.80 12.26
N PHE A 119 31.63 11.57 12.37
CA PHE A 119 31.03 10.40 11.71
C PHE A 119 29.57 10.20 12.13
N SER A 120 29.29 10.29 13.43
CA SER A 120 27.95 10.10 14.00
C SER A 120 26.97 11.19 13.56
N VAL A 121 27.44 12.45 13.52
CA VAL A 121 26.65 13.58 13.00
C VAL A 121 26.32 13.37 11.52
N LEU A 122 27.28 12.93 10.71
CA LEU A 122 27.05 12.67 9.28
C LEU A 122 26.05 11.53 9.05
N THR A 123 26.11 10.46 9.85
CA THR A 123 25.19 9.34 9.72
C THR A 123 23.78 9.71 10.17
N ILE A 124 23.63 10.45 11.26
CA ILE A 124 22.32 10.99 11.67
C ILE A 124 21.78 11.93 10.60
N SER A 125 22.58 12.90 10.14
CA SER A 125 22.09 13.92 9.22
C SER A 125 21.71 13.31 7.86
N ALA A 126 22.45 12.33 7.37
CA ALA A 126 22.11 11.61 6.15
C ALA A 126 20.86 10.72 6.32
N GLY A 127 20.74 10.00 7.43
CA GLY A 127 19.64 9.05 7.69
C GLY A 127 18.33 9.69 8.17
N THR A 128 18.36 10.93 8.68
CA THR A 128 17.17 11.64 9.15
C THR A 128 16.82 12.78 8.20
N LEU A 129 17.51 13.92 8.29
CA LEU A 129 17.26 15.13 7.52
C LEU A 129 17.46 14.91 6.01
N GLY A 130 18.54 14.23 5.62
CA GLY A 130 18.85 13.91 4.23
C GLY A 130 17.81 13.00 3.60
N SER A 131 17.39 11.95 4.32
CA SER A 131 16.27 11.10 3.93
C SER A 131 14.98 11.91 3.84
N TYR A 132 14.59 12.64 4.89
CA TYR A 132 13.37 13.45 4.88
C TYR A 132 13.32 14.42 3.70
N VAL A 133 14.39 15.18 3.44
CA VAL A 133 14.46 16.12 2.30
C VAL A 133 14.37 15.39 0.95
N SER A 134 14.89 14.17 0.86
CA SER A 134 14.83 13.37 -0.37
C SER A 134 13.46 12.72 -0.61
N PHE A 135 12.73 12.39 0.46
CA PHE A 135 11.39 11.82 0.39
C PHE A 135 10.27 12.86 0.43
N ALA A 136 10.53 14.08 0.90
CA ALA A 136 9.51 15.10 1.10
C ALA A 136 8.71 15.39 -0.18
N SER A 137 9.34 15.39 -1.36
CA SER A 137 8.62 15.57 -2.63
C SER A 137 7.72 14.38 -2.96
N GLY A 138 8.11 13.15 -2.64
CA GLY A 138 7.28 11.96 -2.79
C GLY A 138 6.11 11.97 -1.81
N PHE A 139 6.35 12.30 -0.53
CA PHE A 139 5.27 12.47 0.45
C PHE A 139 4.32 13.63 0.11
N TYR A 140 4.82 14.71 -0.52
CA TYR A 140 3.97 15.80 -1.00
C TYR A 140 3.25 15.47 -2.30
N GLN A 141 3.83 14.64 -3.19
CA GLN A 141 3.16 14.17 -4.39
C GLN A 141 2.10 13.13 -4.03
N ASP A 142 2.44 12.10 -3.25
CA ASP A 142 1.49 11.11 -2.76
C ASP A 142 0.43 11.78 -1.87
N GLY A 143 0.84 12.61 -0.90
CA GLY A 143 -0.04 13.38 -0.01
C GLY A 143 -0.89 14.44 -0.70
N GLY A 144 -0.39 15.04 -1.79
CA GLY A 144 -1.11 16.01 -2.61
C GLY A 144 -2.08 15.33 -3.60
N ASP A 145 -1.70 14.16 -4.14
CA ASP A 145 -2.58 13.31 -4.95
C ASP A 145 -3.72 12.76 -4.10
N TYR A 146 -3.55 12.47 -2.80
CA TYR A 146 -4.66 12.06 -1.93
C TYR A 146 -5.76 13.13 -1.79
N HIS A 147 -5.43 14.42 -1.95
CA HIS A 147 -6.42 15.51 -1.92
C HIS A 147 -6.98 15.86 -3.32
N GLN A 148 -6.35 15.36 -4.40
CA GLN A 148 -6.80 15.55 -5.79
C GLN A 148 -7.44 14.30 -6.39
N LEU A 149 -7.27 13.13 -5.77
CA LEU A 149 -8.10 11.97 -5.98
C LEU A 149 -9.52 12.37 -5.54
N HIS A 150 -10.39 12.59 -6.52
CA HIS A 150 -11.82 12.45 -6.33
C HIS A 150 -12.05 10.96 -6.01
N VAL A 151 -11.77 10.57 -4.77
CA VAL A 151 -12.18 9.27 -4.25
C VAL A 151 -13.68 9.42 -4.15
N ASP A 152 -14.42 8.91 -5.14
CA ASP A 152 -15.86 8.76 -5.00
C ASP A 152 -16.12 8.08 -3.65
N ASP A 153 -17.15 8.48 -2.90
CA ASP A 153 -17.50 7.81 -1.63
C ASP A 153 -17.71 6.27 -1.80
N ALA A 154 -17.90 5.85 -3.06
CA ALA A 154 -17.94 4.45 -3.51
C ALA A 154 -16.55 3.76 -3.58
N ASP A 155 -15.44 4.48 -3.73
CA ASP A 155 -14.08 3.94 -3.80
C ASP A 155 -13.49 3.63 -2.41
N MET A 156 -13.87 4.40 -1.39
CA MET A 156 -13.25 4.32 -0.06
C MET A 156 -13.88 3.21 0.82
N ILE A 157 -13.74 1.94 0.43
CA ILE A 157 -14.53 0.84 1.01
C ILE A 157 -14.16 0.52 2.47
N THR A 158 -12.90 0.65 2.89
CA THR A 158 -12.56 0.66 4.34
C THR A 158 -12.99 1.98 4.96
N GLY A 159 -14.25 2.01 5.41
CA GLY A 159 -14.85 3.20 6.03
C GLY A 159 -16.06 3.75 5.28
N SER A 160 -16.35 3.30 4.06
CA SER A 160 -17.56 3.70 3.32
C SER A 160 -18.81 3.27 4.09
N ALA A 161 -19.49 4.25 4.67
CA ALA A 161 -20.74 4.04 5.39
C ALA A 161 -21.82 3.48 4.44
N ASP A 162 -21.83 3.96 3.20
CA ASP A 162 -22.83 3.62 2.19
C ASP A 162 -22.66 2.19 1.68
N TYR A 163 -21.42 1.74 1.41
CA TYR A 163 -21.20 0.35 1.01
C TYR A 163 -21.52 -0.63 2.16
N ARG A 164 -21.21 -0.24 3.40
CA ARG A 164 -21.60 -1.03 4.58
C ARG A 164 -23.12 -1.09 4.75
N GLU A 165 -23.81 0.03 4.58
CA GLU A 165 -25.27 0.10 4.65
C GLU A 165 -25.92 -0.82 3.60
N LEU A 166 -25.41 -0.80 2.35
CA LEU A 166 -25.84 -1.65 1.25
C LEU A 166 -25.82 -3.15 1.63
N LEU A 167 -24.70 -3.62 2.18
CA LEU A 167 -24.52 -5.02 2.56
C LEU A 167 -25.25 -5.40 3.86
N VAL A 168 -25.42 -4.47 4.79
CA VAL A 168 -26.24 -4.66 6.00
C VAL A 168 -27.73 -4.72 5.63
N TRP A 169 -28.18 -3.90 4.68
CA TRP A 169 -29.54 -3.97 4.15
C TRP A 169 -29.79 -5.35 3.55
N LEU A 170 -28.88 -5.84 2.70
CA LEU A 170 -28.97 -7.18 2.12
C LEU A 170 -29.07 -8.26 3.21
N ARG A 171 -28.23 -8.19 4.24
CA ARG A 171 -28.28 -9.12 5.39
C ARG A 171 -29.64 -9.15 6.10
N ASN A 172 -30.31 -8.01 6.20
CA ASN A 172 -31.56 -7.89 6.95
C ASN A 172 -32.81 -8.19 6.09
N ASN A 173 -32.68 -8.20 4.76
CA ASN A 173 -33.79 -8.31 3.81
C ASN A 173 -33.70 -9.50 2.85
N SER A 174 -32.72 -10.39 3.04
CA SER A 174 -32.58 -11.65 2.29
C SER A 174 -32.60 -12.85 3.23
N GLU A 175 -32.87 -14.03 2.70
CA GLU A 175 -32.81 -15.28 3.47
C GLU A 175 -31.37 -15.71 3.73
N LYS A 176 -31.11 -16.38 4.85
CA LYS A 176 -29.76 -16.79 5.27
C LYS A 176 -29.01 -17.60 4.22
N TYR A 177 -29.74 -18.39 3.44
CA TYR A 177 -29.20 -19.29 2.42
C TYR A 177 -29.36 -18.76 0.99
N ASP A 178 -29.78 -17.50 0.83
CA ASP A 178 -29.82 -16.89 -0.50
C ASP A 178 -28.40 -16.80 -1.10
N LEU A 179 -28.29 -17.14 -2.38
CA LEU A 179 -27.08 -16.95 -3.16
C LEU A 179 -27.08 -15.54 -3.77
N VAL A 180 -25.96 -14.84 -3.57
CA VAL A 180 -25.75 -13.45 -3.98
C VAL A 180 -24.71 -13.40 -5.08
N ALA A 181 -24.89 -12.54 -6.08
CA ALA A 181 -23.85 -12.17 -7.04
C ALA A 181 -23.35 -10.76 -6.76
N THR A 182 -22.08 -10.47 -7.07
CA THR A 182 -21.49 -9.12 -6.96
C THR A 182 -20.56 -8.86 -8.13
N ASN A 183 -20.55 -7.63 -8.66
CA ASN A 183 -19.57 -7.20 -9.66
C ASN A 183 -18.27 -6.68 -9.04
N ARG A 184 -18.18 -6.57 -7.71
CA ARG A 184 -16.97 -6.13 -7.01
C ARG A 184 -16.13 -7.31 -6.54
N TYR A 185 -14.99 -7.51 -7.20
CA TYR A 185 -14.04 -8.59 -6.89
C TYR A 185 -12.70 -8.12 -6.32
N CYS A 186 -12.32 -6.89 -6.67
CA CYS A 186 -11.01 -6.33 -6.38
C CYS A 186 -11.10 -5.40 -5.17
N SER A 187 -10.05 -5.32 -4.34
CA SER A 187 -10.02 -4.34 -3.25
C SER A 187 -10.07 -2.90 -3.78
N ASP A 188 -9.31 -2.64 -4.83
CA ASP A 188 -9.32 -1.37 -5.56
C ASP A 188 -10.39 -1.42 -6.67
N SER A 189 -11.12 -0.32 -6.88
CA SER A 189 -12.17 -0.16 -7.91
C SER A 189 -11.56 0.09 -9.28
N TYR A 190 -10.34 0.62 -9.32
CA TYR A 190 -9.57 0.84 -10.53
C TYR A 190 -8.97 -0.45 -11.08
N ASP A 191 -8.85 -1.48 -10.23
CA ASP A 191 -8.41 -2.81 -10.62
C ASP A 191 -9.55 -3.63 -11.25
N LEU A 192 -9.22 -4.41 -12.26
CA LEU A 192 -10.14 -5.35 -12.91
C LEU A 192 -9.68 -6.78 -12.69
N ALA A 193 -10.60 -7.64 -12.25
CA ALA A 193 -10.36 -9.06 -12.15
C ALA A 193 -10.04 -9.64 -13.55
N PRO A 194 -9.09 -10.59 -13.66
CA PRO A 194 -8.42 -11.29 -12.57
C PRO A 194 -7.13 -10.60 -12.05
N ASN A 195 -6.75 -9.45 -12.61
CA ASN A 195 -5.45 -8.80 -12.38
C ASN A 195 -5.47 -7.78 -11.25
N CYS A 196 -6.04 -8.14 -10.11
CA CYS A 196 -6.05 -7.27 -8.92
C CYS A 196 -4.95 -7.63 -7.94
N MET A 197 -4.44 -6.62 -7.23
CA MET A 197 -3.46 -6.87 -6.15
C MET A 197 -4.01 -7.75 -5.03
N ALA A 198 -5.32 -7.67 -4.77
CA ALA A 198 -6.01 -8.52 -3.81
C ALA A 198 -7.46 -8.80 -4.23
N LEU A 199 -7.85 -10.08 -4.18
CA LEU A 199 -9.24 -10.52 -4.35
C LEU A 199 -9.97 -10.41 -3.02
N TRP A 200 -11.17 -9.82 -3.06
CA TRP A 200 -11.95 -9.47 -1.87
C TRP A 200 -13.03 -10.51 -1.55
N ASN A 201 -13.29 -10.78 -0.27
CA ASN A 201 -14.43 -11.45 0.35
C ASN A 201 -15.39 -10.54 1.17
N LEU A 202 -15.61 -9.26 0.77
CA LEU A 202 -16.38 -8.33 1.61
C LEU A 202 -17.87 -8.63 1.65
N THR A 203 -18.41 -8.96 0.48
CA THR A 203 -19.84 -9.12 0.28
C THR A 203 -20.31 -10.25 1.17
N SER A 204 -19.64 -11.40 1.11
CA SER A 204 -19.87 -12.53 2.00
C SER A 204 -19.65 -12.16 3.48
N ALA A 205 -18.56 -11.46 3.81
CA ALA A 205 -18.23 -11.11 5.20
C ALA A 205 -19.28 -10.23 5.89
N ILE A 206 -19.74 -9.15 5.25
CA ILE A 206 -20.69 -8.20 5.86
C ILE A 206 -22.13 -8.71 5.74
N SER A 207 -22.53 -9.16 4.54
CA SER A 207 -23.91 -9.61 4.32
C SER A 207 -24.20 -10.95 5.02
N SER A 208 -23.16 -11.74 5.33
CA SER A 208 -23.29 -13.11 5.82
C SER A 208 -24.15 -13.97 4.89
N ARG A 209 -23.90 -13.84 3.57
CA ARG A 209 -24.54 -14.64 2.51
C ARG A 209 -23.51 -15.39 1.69
N GLN A 210 -23.96 -16.48 1.08
CA GLN A 210 -23.15 -17.18 0.11
C GLN A 210 -23.07 -16.32 -1.16
N VAL A 211 -21.86 -16.16 -1.70
CA VAL A 211 -21.64 -15.39 -2.93
C VAL A 211 -21.27 -16.34 -4.07
N LEU A 212 -21.83 -16.11 -5.27
CA LEU A 212 -21.67 -16.95 -6.46
C LEU A 212 -20.19 -17.09 -6.86
N ALA A 213 -19.46 -15.97 -6.81
CA ALA A 213 -18.04 -15.88 -7.07
C ALA A 213 -17.48 -14.69 -6.28
N GLU A 214 -16.50 -14.93 -5.40
CA GLU A 214 -15.83 -13.89 -4.60
C GLU A 214 -14.46 -14.44 -4.11
N GLY A 215 -13.49 -13.54 -3.91
CA GLY A 215 -12.23 -13.81 -3.23
C GLY A 215 -11.22 -14.76 -3.89
N LEU A 216 -10.19 -15.06 -3.10
CA LEU A 216 -9.21 -16.10 -3.38
C LEU A 216 -9.82 -17.47 -3.13
N TYR A 217 -9.56 -18.38 -4.06
CA TYR A 217 -10.16 -19.71 -4.03
C TYR A 217 -9.36 -20.68 -3.19
N PRO A 218 -10.01 -21.76 -2.69
CA PRO A 218 -9.32 -22.77 -1.92
C PRO A 218 -8.15 -23.36 -2.71
N PRO A 219 -7.02 -23.67 -2.05
CA PRO A 219 -5.95 -24.42 -2.69
C PRO A 219 -6.49 -25.75 -3.22
N ASN A 220 -5.97 -26.21 -4.36
CA ASN A 220 -6.38 -27.44 -5.07
C ASN A 220 -7.74 -27.36 -5.80
N SER A 221 -8.19 -26.17 -6.21
CA SER A 221 -9.41 -25.96 -7.01
C SER A 221 -9.15 -25.45 -8.43
N GLN A 222 -7.97 -25.72 -8.99
CA GLN A 222 -7.54 -25.18 -10.28
C GLN A 222 -8.37 -25.70 -11.46
N ASP A 223 -8.92 -26.90 -11.34
CA ASP A 223 -9.83 -27.53 -12.31
C ASP A 223 -11.15 -26.74 -12.47
N LEU A 224 -11.52 -25.93 -11.48
CA LEU A 224 -12.71 -25.09 -11.47
C LEU A 224 -12.46 -23.66 -11.97
N ASN A 225 -11.25 -23.33 -12.44
CA ASN A 225 -10.92 -21.97 -12.87
C ASN A 225 -11.78 -21.47 -14.04
N TRP A 226 -12.16 -22.34 -14.97
CA TRP A 226 -12.98 -21.96 -16.12
C TRP A 226 -14.43 -21.63 -15.72
N GLU A 227 -15.03 -22.46 -14.87
CA GLU A 227 -16.41 -22.30 -14.39
C GLU A 227 -16.54 -21.03 -13.54
N ARG A 228 -15.49 -20.75 -12.76
CA ARG A 228 -15.33 -19.52 -12.00
C ARG A 228 -15.33 -18.28 -12.89
N GLU A 229 -14.49 -18.29 -13.92
CA GLU A 229 -14.40 -17.15 -14.84
C GLU A 229 -15.72 -16.94 -15.58
N ASN A 230 -16.39 -18.04 -15.95
CA ASN A 230 -17.74 -17.97 -16.53
C ASN A 230 -18.75 -17.30 -15.59
N ARG A 231 -18.76 -17.66 -14.29
CA ARG A 231 -19.64 -17.00 -13.30
C ARG A 231 -19.31 -15.53 -13.15
N ARG A 232 -18.02 -15.19 -13.10
CA ARG A 232 -17.55 -13.80 -12.98
C ARG A 232 -18.02 -12.95 -14.16
N LEU A 233 -17.76 -13.43 -15.37
CA LEU A 233 -18.15 -12.77 -16.63
C LEU A 233 -19.67 -12.71 -16.79
N LEU A 234 -20.41 -13.71 -16.32
CA LEU A 234 -21.87 -13.68 -16.31
C LEU A 234 -22.41 -12.53 -15.45
N VAL A 235 -21.88 -12.38 -14.23
CA VAL A 235 -22.29 -11.29 -13.32
C VAL A 235 -21.89 -9.93 -13.89
N GLU A 236 -20.64 -9.80 -14.37
CA GLU A 236 -20.14 -8.57 -14.98
C GLU A 236 -20.99 -8.16 -16.19
N SER A 237 -21.27 -9.11 -17.08
CA SER A 237 -22.11 -8.90 -18.26
C SER A 237 -23.52 -8.49 -17.87
N PHE A 238 -24.15 -9.15 -16.91
CA PHE A 238 -25.50 -8.80 -16.46
C PHE A 238 -25.56 -7.40 -15.82
N VAL A 239 -24.57 -7.05 -14.98
CA VAL A 239 -24.56 -5.76 -14.29
C VAL A 239 -24.33 -4.60 -15.28
N ASN A 240 -23.44 -4.78 -16.27
CA ASN A 240 -23.15 -3.75 -17.26
C ASN A 240 -24.15 -3.71 -18.42
N PHE A 241 -24.66 -4.85 -18.86
CA PHE A 241 -25.54 -5.04 -20.01
C PHE A 241 -26.70 -5.99 -19.66
N PRO A 242 -27.67 -5.53 -18.85
CA PRO A 242 -28.71 -6.39 -18.34
C PRO A 242 -29.58 -6.95 -19.46
N SER A 243 -29.89 -8.25 -19.36
CA SER A 243 -30.63 -8.99 -20.38
C SER A 243 -31.46 -10.12 -19.75
N ILE A 244 -32.50 -10.57 -20.46
CA ILE A 244 -33.34 -11.70 -20.04
C ILE A 244 -32.49 -12.97 -19.92
N GLU A 245 -31.59 -13.20 -20.86
CA GLU A 245 -30.70 -14.38 -20.86
C GLU A 245 -29.73 -14.34 -19.67
N GLY A 246 -29.12 -13.18 -19.40
CA GLY A 246 -28.23 -13.01 -18.24
C GLY A 246 -28.94 -13.24 -16.91
N ARG A 247 -30.17 -12.70 -16.77
CA ARG A 247 -31.03 -12.95 -15.60
C ARG A 247 -31.33 -14.44 -15.44
N ALA A 248 -31.81 -15.09 -16.50
CA ALA A 248 -32.19 -16.50 -16.45
C ALA A 248 -31.00 -17.38 -16.05
N LYS A 249 -29.82 -17.15 -16.64
CA LYS A 249 -28.59 -17.87 -16.27
C LYS A 249 -28.17 -17.65 -14.82
N LEU A 250 -28.31 -16.43 -14.29
CA LEU A 250 -28.05 -16.18 -12.87
C LEU A 250 -29.05 -16.94 -11.98
N GLN A 251 -30.33 -16.97 -12.35
CA GLN A 251 -31.35 -17.74 -11.64
C GLN A 251 -31.12 -19.26 -11.73
N ASP A 252 -30.57 -19.78 -12.83
CA ASP A 252 -30.19 -21.19 -12.97
C ASP A 252 -29.08 -21.58 -11.98
N TYR A 253 -28.19 -20.64 -11.64
CA TYR A 253 -27.22 -20.81 -10.55
C TYR A 253 -27.83 -20.68 -9.14
N GLY A 254 -29.13 -20.37 -9.05
CA GLY A 254 -29.82 -20.09 -7.78
C GLY A 254 -29.60 -18.68 -7.25
N VAL A 255 -29.04 -17.76 -8.05
CA VAL A 255 -28.86 -16.37 -7.64
C VAL A 255 -30.21 -15.68 -7.55
N ARG A 256 -30.49 -15.11 -6.39
CA ARG A 256 -31.66 -14.28 -6.16
C ARG A 256 -31.32 -12.79 -6.12
N TRP A 257 -30.18 -12.47 -5.52
CA TRP A 257 -29.75 -11.10 -5.27
C TRP A 257 -28.49 -10.77 -6.06
N VAL A 258 -28.45 -9.58 -6.64
CA VAL A 258 -27.23 -9.02 -7.24
C VAL A 258 -26.88 -7.72 -6.52
N VAL A 259 -25.66 -7.62 -6.01
CA VAL A 259 -25.08 -6.38 -5.51
C VAL A 259 -24.35 -5.73 -6.69
N ALA A 260 -24.88 -4.62 -7.17
CA ALA A 260 -24.25 -3.80 -8.20
C ALA A 260 -23.52 -2.62 -7.56
N ASP A 261 -22.20 -2.73 -7.48
CA ASP A 261 -21.28 -1.69 -7.02
C ASP A 261 -21.09 -0.65 -8.15
N PHE A 262 -21.42 0.61 -7.84
CA PHE A 262 -21.38 1.74 -8.77
C PHE A 262 -19.96 2.23 -9.10
N ALA A 263 -18.94 1.85 -8.33
CA ALA A 263 -17.56 2.16 -8.63
C ALA A 263 -17.03 1.35 -9.83
N VAL A 264 -17.57 0.15 -10.05
CA VAL A 264 -17.12 -0.78 -11.10
C VAL A 264 -18.15 -1.00 -12.22
N THR A 265 -19.28 -0.29 -12.19
CA THR A 265 -20.22 -0.24 -13.31
C THR A 265 -20.70 1.18 -13.58
N LYS A 266 -21.02 1.50 -14.84
CA LYS A 266 -21.73 2.75 -15.21
C LYS A 266 -23.24 2.59 -15.24
N THR A 267 -23.75 1.37 -15.14
CA THR A 267 -25.18 1.09 -15.13
C THR A 267 -25.81 1.60 -13.84
N ARG A 268 -26.95 2.27 -13.96
CA ARG A 268 -27.73 2.82 -12.83
C ARG A 268 -29.17 2.33 -12.82
N SER A 269 -29.58 1.56 -13.83
CA SER A 269 -30.92 0.98 -13.93
C SER A 269 -30.83 -0.37 -14.64
N TRP A 270 -31.60 -1.34 -14.13
CA TRP A 270 -31.69 -2.70 -14.67
C TRP A 270 -33.04 -2.99 -15.33
N GLY A 271 -33.87 -1.95 -15.52
CA GLY A 271 -35.16 -2.04 -16.22
C GLY A 271 -36.01 -3.22 -15.76
N ASP A 272 -36.54 -3.96 -16.73
CA ASP A 272 -37.36 -5.16 -16.49
C ASP A 272 -36.52 -6.44 -16.28
N PHE A 273 -35.22 -6.30 -16.07
CA PHE A 273 -34.32 -7.44 -15.84
C PHE A 273 -34.08 -7.69 -14.35
N ALA A 274 -34.18 -6.67 -13.52
CA ALA A 274 -34.12 -6.80 -12.06
C ALA A 274 -34.78 -5.61 -11.37
N ASN A 275 -35.29 -5.84 -10.16
CA ASN A 275 -35.89 -4.79 -9.34
C ASN A 275 -34.88 -4.27 -8.32
N ALA A 276 -34.53 -2.99 -8.38
CA ALA A 276 -33.68 -2.35 -7.37
C ALA A 276 -34.47 -2.18 -6.07
N ARG A 277 -34.16 -2.99 -5.06
CA ARG A 277 -34.86 -2.98 -3.76
C ARG A 277 -34.25 -2.00 -2.76
N PHE A 278 -32.98 -1.67 -2.96
CA PHE A 278 -32.26 -0.66 -2.20
C PHE A 278 -31.17 -0.05 -3.07
N THR A 279 -31.01 1.26 -2.98
CA THR A 279 -30.00 2.02 -3.72
C THR A 279 -29.49 3.16 -2.84
N ASN A 280 -28.18 3.35 -2.81
CA ASN A 280 -27.52 4.53 -2.26
C ASN A 280 -26.39 4.98 -3.20
N SER A 281 -25.51 5.85 -2.74
CA SER A 281 -24.35 6.36 -3.48
C SER A 281 -23.37 5.25 -3.91
N ALA A 282 -23.23 4.18 -3.13
CA ALA A 282 -22.25 3.13 -3.36
C ALA A 282 -22.74 2.07 -4.36
N GLY A 283 -24.05 1.81 -4.41
CA GLY A 283 -24.56 0.75 -5.27
C GLY A 283 -26.05 0.49 -5.15
N SER A 284 -26.47 -0.64 -5.73
CA SER A 284 -27.84 -1.14 -5.66
C SER A 284 -27.90 -2.63 -5.33
N VAL A 285 -28.88 -3.02 -4.52
CA VAL A 285 -29.27 -4.41 -4.30
C VAL A 285 -30.46 -4.73 -5.19
N LEU A 286 -30.23 -5.65 -6.13
CA LEU A 286 -31.17 -6.04 -7.17
C LEU A 286 -31.81 -7.38 -6.82
N ASP A 287 -33.12 -7.47 -6.96
CA ASP A 287 -33.93 -8.69 -6.81
C ASP A 287 -34.27 -9.25 -8.18
N LEU A 288 -33.87 -10.51 -8.45
CA LEU A 288 -34.10 -11.21 -9.71
C LEU A 288 -35.45 -11.95 -9.75
N GLU A 289 -36.19 -12.10 -8.65
CA GLU A 289 -37.48 -12.82 -8.62
C GLU A 289 -38.66 -11.95 -9.04
N ARG A 290 -38.64 -10.65 -8.69
CA ARG A 290 -39.82 -9.77 -8.82
C ARG A 290 -39.63 -8.66 -9.85
N VAL A 291 -39.71 -9.01 -11.12
CA VAL A 291 -40.01 -8.02 -12.16
C VAL A 291 -41.51 -8.01 -12.37
N LYS A 292 -42.16 -6.88 -12.07
CA LYS A 292 -43.56 -6.67 -12.43
C LYS A 292 -43.62 -6.49 -13.95
N ASN A 293 -44.25 -7.45 -14.64
CA ASN A 293 -44.80 -7.20 -15.97
C ASN A 293 -45.94 -6.16 -15.89
#